data_AF-A0A7Y5UZV8-F1
#
_entry.id   AF-A0A7Y5UZV8-F1
#
_cell.length_a   1.000
_cell.length_b   1.000
_cell.length_c   1.000
_cell.angle_alpha   90.00
_cell.angle_beta   90.00
_cell.angle_gamma   90.00
#
_symmetry.space_group_name_H-M   'P 1'
#
loop_
_entity.id
_entity.type
_entity.pdbx_description
1 polymer ?
#
loop_
_entity_poly.entity_id
_entity_poly.type
_entity_poly.pdbx_seq_one_letter_code
_entity_poly.pdbx_strand_id
1 'polypeptide(L)'
;MMLKSVIRFFTALRRALALTARGETPRQAALRLCHPALAAWCLECIRRADMFLAAAQAAQVDLAALSVRVDGRGRLASVIVAGVRYHAQHEYPYLIGGADPHRWLTLQALNLNDRFAVSRMREALPPSLQPAADPLLDHLDGLPGETA
;
A
#
# COMPACT_ATOMS: atom_id res chain seq x y z
N MET A 1 -18.31 20.29 14.75
CA MET A 1 -17.48 19.44 13.86
C MET A 1 -16.92 20.18 12.64
N MET A 2 -17.64 21.15 12.04
CA MET A 2 -17.20 21.88 10.82
C MET A 2 -15.94 22.76 10.99
N LEU A 3 -15.72 23.40 12.15
CA LEU A 3 -14.60 24.34 12.34
C LEU A 3 -13.22 23.67 12.19
N LYS A 4 -13.09 22.39 12.60
CA LYS A 4 -11.84 21.62 12.45
C LYS A 4 -11.53 21.30 10.99
N SER A 5 -12.55 21.08 10.16
CA SER A 5 -12.38 20.79 8.73
C SER A 5 -11.93 22.03 7.95
N VAL A 6 -12.47 23.21 8.30
CA VAL A 6 -12.06 24.49 7.68
C VAL A 6 -10.60 24.82 7.98
N ILE A 7 -10.16 24.65 9.24
CA ILE A 7 -8.76 24.89 9.64
C ILE A 7 -7.81 23.94 8.90
N ARG A 8 -8.18 22.65 8.76
CA ARG A 8 -7.39 21.67 8.00
C ARG A 8 -7.30 22.04 6.52
N PHE A 9 -8.39 22.50 5.92
CA PHE A 9 -8.43 22.94 4.53
C PHE A 9 -7.48 24.12 4.28
N PHE A 10 -7.56 25.19 5.07
CA PHE A 10 -6.66 26.34 4.90
C PHE A 10 -5.20 25.99 5.17
N THR A 11 -4.94 25.09 6.12
CA THR A 11 -3.57 24.59 6.37
C THR A 11 -3.03 23.80 5.17
N ALA A 12 -3.87 22.94 4.58
CA ALA A 12 -3.52 22.18 3.38
C ALA A 12 -3.31 23.10 2.16
N LEU A 13 -4.20 24.08 1.96
CA LEU A 13 -4.09 25.07 0.89
C LEU A 13 -2.81 25.91 1.01
N ARG A 14 -2.49 26.39 2.21
CA ARG A 14 -1.25 27.15 2.44
C ARG A 14 0.00 26.31 2.17
N ARG A 15 0.00 25.04 2.58
CA ARG A 15 1.11 24.12 2.28
C ARG A 15 1.21 23.83 0.78
N ALA A 16 0.09 23.62 0.11
CA ALA A 16 0.06 23.42 -1.34
C ALA A 16 0.62 24.64 -2.08
N LEU A 17 0.17 25.85 -1.73
CA LEU A 17 0.71 27.10 -2.30
C LEU A 17 2.20 27.29 -2.02
N ALA A 18 2.66 26.98 -0.80
CA ALA A 18 4.07 27.06 -0.45
C ALA A 18 4.94 26.06 -1.26
N LEU A 19 4.42 24.86 -1.50
CA LEU A 19 5.08 23.85 -2.35
C LEU A 19 5.10 24.31 -3.82
N THR A 20 3.97 24.79 -4.35
CA THR A 20 3.88 25.33 -5.72
C THR A 20 4.82 26.51 -5.93
N ALA A 21 4.91 27.45 -4.98
CA ALA A 21 5.81 28.59 -5.07
C ALA A 21 7.29 28.19 -5.05
N ARG A 22 7.62 27.02 -4.49
CA ARG A 22 8.98 26.44 -4.47
C ARG A 22 9.26 25.53 -5.67
N GLY A 23 8.28 25.31 -6.54
CA GLY A 23 8.38 24.33 -7.63
C GLY A 23 8.42 22.87 -7.13
N GLU A 24 8.10 22.62 -5.86
CA GLU A 24 8.07 21.28 -5.28
C GLU A 24 6.73 20.62 -5.58
N THR A 25 6.72 19.57 -6.42
CA THR A 25 5.53 18.74 -6.64
C THR A 25 5.46 17.67 -5.54
N PRO A 26 4.30 17.43 -4.89
CA PRO A 26 4.15 16.29 -4.00
C PRO A 26 4.58 15.01 -4.72
N ARG A 27 5.37 14.14 -4.09
CA ARG A 27 5.92 12.94 -4.76
C ARG A 27 4.85 12.04 -5.38
N GLN A 28 3.67 11.96 -4.77
CA GLN A 28 2.52 11.26 -5.35
C GLN A 28 2.00 11.90 -6.65
N ALA A 29 2.09 13.22 -6.79
CA ALA A 29 1.75 13.91 -8.03
C ALA A 29 2.84 13.68 -9.09
N ALA A 30 4.12 13.69 -8.71
CA ALA A 30 5.21 13.33 -9.63
C ALA A 30 5.07 11.87 -10.13
N LEU A 31 4.74 10.92 -9.24
CA LEU A 31 4.48 9.53 -9.60
C LEU A 31 3.36 9.42 -10.64
N ARG A 32 2.23 10.12 -10.44
CA ARG A 32 1.10 10.10 -11.40
C ARG A 32 1.46 10.66 -12.77
N LEU A 33 2.39 11.62 -12.83
CA LEU A 33 2.81 12.24 -14.08
C LEU A 33 3.82 11.37 -14.83
N CYS A 34 4.78 10.76 -14.14
CA CYS A 34 5.86 9.99 -14.76
C CYS A 34 5.54 8.50 -14.92
N HIS A 35 4.71 7.94 -14.03
CA HIS A 35 4.38 6.51 -13.97
C HIS A 35 2.88 6.30 -13.65
N PRO A 36 1.97 6.69 -14.56
CA PRO A 36 0.53 6.66 -14.31
C PRO A 36 0.00 5.25 -14.03
N ALA A 37 0.54 4.21 -14.71
CA ALA A 37 0.14 2.82 -14.48
C ALA A 37 0.50 2.36 -13.06
N LEU A 38 1.73 2.65 -12.60
CA LEU A 38 2.15 2.33 -11.24
C LEU A 38 1.34 3.10 -10.20
N ALA A 39 1.03 4.37 -10.45
CA ALA A 39 0.20 5.16 -9.56
C ALA A 39 -1.22 4.58 -9.42
N ALA A 40 -1.84 4.15 -10.53
CA ALA A 40 -3.13 3.48 -10.51
C ALA A 40 -3.06 2.13 -9.78
N TRP A 41 -2.00 1.35 -10.03
CA TRP A 41 -1.75 0.09 -9.35
C TRP A 41 -1.58 0.26 -7.83
N CYS A 42 -0.90 1.31 -7.37
CA CYS A 42 -0.77 1.61 -5.93
C CYS A 42 -2.13 1.91 -5.28
N LEU A 43 -2.98 2.70 -5.94
CA LEU A 43 -4.32 3.02 -5.44
C LEU A 43 -5.19 1.77 -5.34
N GLU A 44 -5.11 0.90 -6.35
CA GLU A 44 -5.84 -0.36 -6.37
C GLU A 44 -5.34 -1.32 -5.29
N CYS A 45 -4.03 -1.36 -5.04
CA CYS A 45 -3.44 -2.14 -3.94
C CYS A 45 -3.99 -1.69 -2.58
N ILE A 46 -4.04 -0.38 -2.32
CA ILE A 46 -4.63 0.18 -1.10
C ILE A 46 -6.10 -0.23 -0.98
N ARG A 47 -6.87 -0.08 -2.06
CA ARG A 47 -8.30 -0.44 -2.09
C ARG A 47 -8.53 -1.91 -1.74
N ARG A 48 -7.71 -2.82 -2.30
CA ARG A 48 -7.80 -4.26 -2.04
C ARG A 48 -7.39 -4.64 -0.62
N ALA A 49 -6.36 -3.99 -0.07
CA ALA A 49 -5.99 -4.15 1.33
C ALA A 49 -7.13 -3.70 2.27
N ASP A 50 -7.75 -2.54 1.99
CA ASP A 50 -8.89 -2.04 2.75
C ASP A 50 -10.12 -2.97 2.65
N MET A 51 -10.39 -3.54 1.46
CA MET A 51 -11.44 -4.55 1.29
C MET A 51 -11.17 -5.83 2.09
N PHE A 52 -9.94 -6.31 2.11
CA PHE A 52 -9.58 -7.49 2.91
C PHE A 52 -9.79 -7.23 4.41
N LEU A 53 -9.38 -6.07 4.91
CA LEU A 53 -9.63 -5.68 6.31
C LEU A 53 -11.12 -5.62 6.63
N ALA A 54 -11.94 -5.07 5.73
CA ALA A 54 -13.38 -5.02 5.88
C ALA A 54 -14.01 -6.44 5.87
N ALA A 55 -13.53 -7.33 5.01
CA ALA A 55 -13.98 -8.72 4.96
C ALA A 55 -13.64 -9.48 6.26
N ALA A 56 -12.43 -9.29 6.79
CA ALA A 56 -12.03 -9.88 8.06
C ALA A 56 -12.90 -9.39 9.23
N GLN A 57 -13.20 -8.08 9.25
CA GLN A 57 -14.10 -7.49 10.23
C GLN A 57 -15.52 -8.06 10.13
N ALA A 58 -16.07 -8.19 8.92
CA ALA A 58 -17.39 -8.78 8.68
C ALA A 58 -17.46 -10.26 9.10
N ALA A 59 -16.37 -10.99 8.90
CA ALA A 59 -16.21 -12.38 9.35
C ALA A 59 -15.85 -12.50 10.85
N GLN A 60 -15.76 -11.39 11.58
CA GLN A 60 -15.37 -11.34 13.01
C GLN A 60 -14.02 -12.01 13.31
N VAL A 61 -13.08 -11.95 12.36
CA VAL A 61 -11.73 -12.51 12.52
C VAL A 61 -10.80 -11.43 13.06
N ASP A 62 -10.23 -11.65 14.25
CA ASP A 62 -9.22 -10.77 14.83
C ASP A 62 -7.84 -11.01 14.21
N LEU A 63 -7.51 -10.24 13.17
CA LEU A 63 -6.21 -10.28 12.51
C LEU A 63 -5.05 -9.82 13.40
N ALA A 64 -5.31 -9.11 14.49
CA ALA A 64 -4.28 -8.69 15.45
C ALA A 64 -3.90 -9.81 16.43
N ALA A 65 -4.75 -10.83 16.58
CA ALA A 65 -4.44 -12.04 17.35
C ALA A 65 -3.85 -13.17 16.48
N LEU A 66 -3.97 -13.08 15.15
CA LEU A 66 -3.51 -14.12 14.23
C LEU A 66 -2.01 -13.97 13.91
N SER A 67 -1.20 -14.89 14.43
CA SER A 67 0.24 -14.96 14.14
C SER A 67 0.53 -15.82 12.91
N VAL A 68 1.32 -15.28 11.99
CA VAL A 68 1.74 -15.88 10.72
C VAL A 68 3.25 -16.04 10.74
N ARG A 69 3.77 -17.21 10.31
CA ARG A 69 5.21 -17.38 10.13
C ARG A 69 5.63 -16.88 8.74
N VAL A 70 6.49 -15.87 8.71
CA VAL A 70 7.11 -15.33 7.49
C VAL A 70 8.63 -15.32 7.72
N ASP A 71 9.39 -16.03 6.88
CA ASP A 71 10.85 -16.18 6.98
C ASP A 71 11.33 -16.62 8.37
N GLY A 72 10.61 -17.58 8.96
CA GLY A 72 10.90 -18.11 10.30
C GLY A 72 10.53 -17.16 11.45
N ARG A 73 10.03 -15.95 11.17
CA ARG A 73 9.60 -14.97 12.18
C ARG A 73 8.08 -14.92 12.28
N GLY A 74 7.56 -14.79 13.51
CA GLY A 74 6.14 -14.52 13.73
C GLY A 74 5.82 -13.07 13.38
N ARG A 75 4.78 -12.85 12.57
CA ARG A 75 4.20 -11.54 12.27
C ARG A 75 2.69 -11.62 12.40
N LEU A 76 2.06 -10.57 12.91
CA LEU A 76 0.61 -10.51 12.98
C LEU A 76 0.03 -10.30 11.57
N ALA A 77 -1.08 -10.96 11.25
CA ALA A 77 -1.77 -10.79 9.97
C ALA A 77 -2.16 -9.32 9.73
N SER A 78 -2.60 -8.62 10.78
CA SER A 78 -2.90 -7.19 10.71
C SER A 78 -1.69 -6.34 10.28
N VAL A 79 -0.50 -6.68 10.77
CA VAL A 79 0.75 -5.98 10.43
C VAL A 79 1.16 -6.25 8.98
N ILE A 80 0.94 -7.47 8.48
CA ILE A 80 1.22 -7.82 7.08
C ILE A 80 0.39 -6.94 6.14
N VAL A 81 -0.93 -6.89 6.34
CA VAL A 81 -1.82 -6.07 5.48
C VAL A 81 -1.54 -4.58 5.62
N ALA A 82 -1.30 -4.12 6.85
CA ALA A 82 -0.93 -2.73 7.09
C ALA A 82 0.39 -2.35 6.40
N GLY A 83 1.37 -3.27 6.36
CA GLY A 83 2.61 -3.12 5.63
C GLY A 83 2.39 -2.94 4.13
N VAL A 84 1.68 -3.87 3.49
CA VAL A 84 1.35 -3.78 2.05
C VAL A 84 0.66 -2.45 1.72
N ARG A 85 -0.34 -2.09 2.52
CA ARG A 85 -1.08 -0.82 2.38
C ARG A 85 -0.15 0.38 2.54
N TYR A 86 0.76 0.35 3.51
CA TYR A 86 1.73 1.41 3.76
C TYR A 86 2.73 1.54 2.59
N HIS A 87 3.26 0.43 2.08
CA HIS A 87 4.18 0.43 0.95
C HIS A 87 3.51 1.04 -0.28
N ALA A 88 2.28 0.64 -0.60
CA ALA A 88 1.51 1.22 -1.70
C ALA A 88 1.22 2.71 -1.53
N GLN A 89 0.97 3.17 -0.30
CA GLN A 89 0.65 4.56 -0.03
C GLN A 89 1.88 5.48 0.00
N HIS A 90 3.03 4.96 0.44
CA HIS A 90 4.19 5.76 0.83
C HIS A 90 5.51 5.29 0.21
N GLU A 91 5.87 4.01 0.33
CA GLU A 91 7.19 3.54 -0.07
C GLU A 91 7.35 3.39 -1.58
N TYR A 92 6.39 2.80 -2.30
CA TYR A 92 6.47 2.72 -3.76
C TYR A 92 6.54 4.11 -4.41
N PRO A 93 5.71 5.10 -4.01
CA PRO A 93 5.88 6.48 -4.47
C PRO A 93 7.23 7.11 -4.07
N TYR A 94 7.77 6.76 -2.90
CA TYR A 94 9.06 7.28 -2.45
C TYR A 94 10.21 6.77 -3.33
N LEU A 95 10.25 5.46 -3.58
CA LEU A 95 11.30 4.80 -4.36
C LEU A 95 11.36 5.34 -5.79
N ILE A 96 10.22 5.45 -6.46
CA ILE A 96 10.16 5.89 -7.85
C ILE A 96 10.34 7.40 -7.99
N GLY A 97 9.95 8.18 -6.97
CA GLY A 97 10.25 9.62 -6.93
C GLY A 97 11.72 9.95 -6.66
N GLY A 98 12.55 8.96 -6.31
CA GLY A 98 13.98 9.13 -6.04
C GLY A 98 14.85 9.03 -7.31
N ALA A 99 16.09 9.52 -7.20
CA ALA A 99 17.12 9.42 -8.25
C ALA A 99 17.97 8.15 -8.13
N ASP A 100 17.58 7.17 -7.29
CA ASP A 100 18.32 5.93 -7.09
C ASP A 100 18.27 5.06 -8.37
N PRO A 101 19.41 4.65 -8.95
CA PRO A 101 19.44 3.83 -10.16
C PRO A 101 18.87 2.41 -9.96
N HIS A 102 18.75 1.93 -8.73
CA HIS A 102 18.22 0.61 -8.37
C HIS A 102 16.79 0.69 -7.79
N ARG A 103 16.11 1.82 -7.91
CA ARG A 103 14.74 2.02 -7.40
C ARG A 103 13.74 0.96 -7.87
N TRP A 104 13.83 0.53 -9.13
CA TRP A 104 12.92 -0.48 -9.67
C TRP A 104 13.18 -1.87 -9.12
N LEU A 105 14.45 -2.26 -9.01
CA LEU A 105 14.83 -3.51 -8.38
C LEU A 105 14.37 -3.54 -6.91
N THR A 106 14.55 -2.42 -6.20
CA THR A 106 14.10 -2.28 -4.81
C THR A 106 12.58 -2.41 -4.70
N LEU A 107 11.84 -1.78 -5.60
CA LEU A 107 10.38 -1.89 -5.66
C LEU A 107 9.93 -3.33 -5.92
N GLN A 108 10.53 -4.00 -6.90
CA GLN A 108 10.24 -5.41 -7.22
C GLN A 108 10.51 -6.33 -6.04
N ALA A 109 11.66 -6.15 -5.36
CA ALA A 109 12.01 -6.94 -4.18
C ALA A 109 11.02 -6.69 -3.02
N LEU A 110 10.63 -5.44 -2.80
CA LEU A 110 9.64 -5.08 -1.78
C LEU A 110 8.26 -5.69 -2.07
N ASN A 111 7.79 -5.58 -3.32
CA ASN A 111 6.53 -6.19 -3.76
C ASN A 111 6.57 -7.73 -3.65
N LEU A 112 7.71 -8.36 -3.98
CA LEU A 112 7.88 -9.80 -3.84
C LEU A 112 7.79 -10.24 -2.36
N ASN A 113 8.38 -9.48 -1.45
CA ASN A 113 8.29 -9.73 -0.02
C ASN A 113 6.83 -9.59 0.48
N ASP A 114 6.13 -8.56 0.04
CA ASP A 114 4.72 -8.33 0.35
C ASP A 114 3.85 -9.49 -0.13
N ARG A 115 4.03 -9.90 -1.40
CA ARG A 115 3.33 -11.03 -2.00
C ARG A 115 3.57 -12.31 -1.19
N PHE A 116 4.82 -12.59 -0.84
CA PHE A 116 5.16 -13.77 -0.04
C PHE A 116 4.49 -13.73 1.34
N ALA A 117 4.55 -12.58 2.04
CA ALA A 117 3.92 -12.40 3.34
C ALA A 117 2.39 -12.57 3.27
N VAL A 118 1.73 -12.02 2.24
CA VAL A 118 0.29 -12.20 2.01
C VAL A 118 -0.04 -13.66 1.69
N SER A 119 0.80 -14.37 0.92
CA SER A 119 0.59 -15.80 0.65
C SER A 119 0.65 -16.65 1.91
N ARG A 120 1.60 -16.37 2.82
CA ARG A 120 1.71 -17.05 4.12
C ARG A 120 0.57 -16.67 5.06
N MET A 121 0.14 -15.42 5.04
CA MET A 121 -1.02 -14.96 5.79
C MET A 121 -2.26 -15.73 5.34
N ARG A 122 -2.51 -15.82 4.04
CA ARG A 122 -3.65 -16.55 3.47
C ARG A 122 -3.74 -17.98 3.98
N GLU A 123 -2.63 -18.71 4.04
CA GLU A 123 -2.60 -20.08 4.55
C GLU A 123 -2.96 -20.19 6.03
N ALA A 124 -2.66 -19.15 6.83
CA ALA A 124 -3.00 -19.10 8.24
C ALA A 124 -4.43 -18.60 8.51
N LEU A 125 -5.14 -18.08 7.50
CA LEU A 125 -6.52 -17.61 7.67
C LEU A 125 -7.51 -18.77 7.82
N PRO A 126 -8.62 -18.55 8.54
CA PRO A 126 -9.77 -19.47 8.50
C PRO A 126 -10.22 -19.72 7.05
N PRO A 127 -10.64 -20.95 6.70
CA PRO A 127 -11.02 -21.29 5.32
C PRO A 127 -12.06 -20.36 4.70
N SER A 128 -12.99 -19.84 5.51
CA SER A 128 -14.02 -18.89 5.08
C SER A 128 -13.48 -17.54 4.63
N LEU A 129 -12.29 -17.13 5.10
CA LEU A 129 -11.68 -15.83 4.81
C LEU A 129 -10.54 -15.93 3.80
N GLN A 130 -10.02 -17.13 3.48
CA GLN A 130 -8.95 -17.30 2.49
C GLN A 130 -9.28 -16.67 1.13
N PRO A 131 -10.49 -16.85 0.56
CA PRO A 131 -10.82 -16.26 -0.75
C PRO A 131 -10.81 -14.72 -0.74
N ALA A 132 -10.98 -14.08 0.43
CA ALA A 132 -10.92 -12.63 0.54
C ALA A 132 -9.50 -12.08 0.36
N ALA A 133 -8.46 -12.90 0.57
CA ALA A 133 -7.06 -12.52 0.36
C ALA A 133 -6.63 -12.66 -1.11
N ASP A 134 -7.30 -13.50 -1.90
CA ASP A 134 -6.93 -13.80 -3.30
C ASP A 134 -6.86 -12.53 -4.17
N PRO A 135 -7.84 -11.60 -4.13
CA PRO A 135 -7.74 -10.38 -4.92
C PRO A 135 -6.50 -9.53 -4.62
N LEU A 136 -6.08 -9.46 -3.36
CA LEU A 136 -4.86 -8.71 -2.99
C LEU A 136 -3.62 -9.44 -3.50
N LEU A 137 -3.56 -10.77 -3.37
CA LEU A 137 -2.45 -11.58 -3.82
C LEU A 137 -2.28 -11.50 -5.36
N ASP A 138 -3.36 -11.69 -6.10
CA ASP A 138 -3.38 -11.59 -7.57
C ASP A 138 -2.93 -10.21 -8.05
N HIS A 139 -3.28 -9.15 -7.31
CA HIS A 139 -2.87 -7.78 -7.64
C HIS A 139 -1.37 -7.57 -7.46
N LEU A 140 -0.78 -8.18 -6.43
CA LEU A 140 0.66 -8.11 -6.18
C LEU A 140 1.47 -8.87 -7.25
N ASP A 141 0.88 -9.87 -7.91
CA ASP A 141 1.47 -10.52 -9.09
C ASP A 141 1.48 -9.62 -10.34
N GLY A 142 0.57 -8.65 -10.40
CA GLY A 142 0.40 -7.73 -11.52
C GLY A 142 1.20 -6.42 -11.43
N LEU A 143 2.39 -6.43 -10.81
CA LEU A 143 3.21 -5.22 -10.70
C LEU A 143 3.58 -4.67 -12.10
N PRO A 144 3.28 -3.40 -12.42
CA PRO A 144 3.65 -2.80 -13.69
C PRO A 144 5.17 -2.73 -13.87
N GLY A 145 5.64 -2.90 -15.11
CA GLY A 145 7.05 -2.72 -15.45
C GLY A 145 7.46 -1.24 -15.51
N GLU A 146 8.76 -0.98 -15.68
CA GLU A 146 9.33 0.37 -15.73
C GLU A 146 8.76 1.25 -16.86
N THR A 147 8.42 0.62 -17.99
CA THR A 147 7.99 1.29 -19.21
C THR A 147 6.46 1.33 -19.39
N ALA A 148 5.70 0.88 -18.38
CA ALA A 148 4.24 0.70 -18.45
C ALA A 148 3.45 1.96 -18.04
#